data_AF-A0A7J3XDC7-F1
#
_entry.id   AF-A0A7J3XDC7-F1
#
_cell.length_a   1.000
_cell.length_b   1.000
_cell.length_c   1.000
_cell.angle_alpha   90.00
_cell.angle_beta   90.00
_cell.angle_gamma   90.00
#
_symmetry.space_group_name_H-M   'P 1'
#
loop_
_entity.id
_entity.type
_entity.pdbx_description
1 polymer ?
#
loop_
_entity_poly.entity_id
_entity_poly.type
_entity_poly.pdbx_seq_one_letter_code
_entity_poly.pdbx_strand_id
1 'polypeptide(L)'
;MTDNKLYYLFAIFGMLLGVLSHLVTFYSNSTEAGFGIAILLLISSKFLLEKKEGRRYTWKDLMRQGLFNTILLWFVVWTILYNVFLVKP
;
A
#
# COMPACT_ATOMS: atom_id res chain seq x y z
N MET A 1 -7.36 -10.70 20.24
CA MET A 1 -6.38 -9.60 20.16
C MET A 1 -6.00 -9.49 18.71
N THR A 2 -6.24 -8.34 18.06
CA THR A 2 -5.59 -8.02 16.79
C THR A 2 -4.08 -8.12 17.04
N ASP A 3 -3.35 -8.89 16.24
CA ASP A 3 -1.90 -8.93 16.34
C ASP A 3 -1.36 -7.53 16.03
N ASN A 4 -1.10 -6.74 17.07
CA ASN A 4 -0.65 -5.35 16.95
C ASN A 4 0.56 -5.25 16.01
N LYS A 5 1.42 -6.26 16.00
CA LYS A 5 2.56 -6.38 15.09
C LYS A 5 2.16 -6.36 13.62
N LEU A 6 1.11 -7.10 13.24
CA LEU A 6 0.69 -7.22 11.85
C LEU A 6 0.00 -5.94 11.36
N TYR A 7 -0.75 -5.29 12.26
CA TYR A 7 -1.29 -3.95 12.03
C TYR A 7 -0.18 -2.91 11.78
N TYR A 8 0.88 -2.88 12.61
CA TYR A 8 2.01 -1.96 12.41
C TYR A 8 2.77 -2.26 11.11
N LEU A 9 2.96 -3.54 10.76
CA LEU A 9 3.57 -3.93 9.49
C LEU A 9 2.75 -3.42 8.30
N PHE A 10 1.43 -3.54 8.37
CA PHE A 10 0.52 -3.01 7.35
C PHE A 10 0.57 -1.47 7.26
N ALA A 11 0.66 -0.77 8.40
CA ALA A 11 0.82 0.68 8.41
C ALA A 11 2.14 1.13 7.74
N ILE A 12 3.26 0.50 8.09
CA ILE A 12 4.57 0.75 7.46
C ILE A 12 4.51 0.46 5.96
N PHE A 13 3.90 -0.67 5.59
CA PHE A 13 3.71 -1.04 4.20
C PHE A 13 2.88 0.00 3.43
N GLY A 14 1.82 0.54 4.03
CA GLY A 14 0.99 1.59 3.43
C GLY A 14 1.76 2.88 3.17
N MET A 15 2.62 3.29 4.11
CA MET A 15 3.50 4.45 3.92
C MET A 15 4.48 4.23 2.76
N LEU A 16 5.15 3.08 2.72
CA LEU A 16 6.08 2.72 1.64
C LEU A 16 5.37 2.64 0.28
N LEU A 17 4.16 2.07 0.26
CA LEU A 17 3.33 1.99 -0.93
C LEU A 17 3.00 3.38 -1.48
N GLY A 18 2.69 4.35 -0.60
CA GLY A 18 2.45 5.76 -0.95
C GLY A 18 3.64 6.39 -1.66
N VAL A 19 4.83 6.25 -1.07
CA VAL A 19 6.06 6.79 -1.64
C VAL A 19 6.39 6.13 -2.99
N LEU A 20 6.38 4.80 -3.06
CA LEU A 20 6.77 4.07 -4.28
C LEU A 20 5.80 4.32 -5.44
N SER A 21 4.50 4.29 -5.19
CA SER A 21 3.51 4.58 -6.23
C SER A 21 3.60 6.03 -6.71
N HIS A 22 3.91 6.98 -5.82
CA HIS A 22 4.15 8.36 -6.21
C HIS A 22 5.41 8.51 -7.06
N LEU A 23 6.52 7.88 -6.68
CA LEU A 23 7.75 7.90 -7.48
C LEU A 23 7.50 7.34 -8.89
N VAL A 24 6.74 6.24 -9.00
CA VAL A 24 6.36 5.70 -10.31
C VAL A 24 5.51 6.70 -11.09
N THR A 25 4.51 7.34 -10.47
CA THR A 25 3.74 8.41 -11.12
C THR A 25 4.66 9.54 -11.62
N PHE A 26 5.61 9.98 -10.79
CA PHE A 26 6.54 11.05 -11.11
C PHE A 26 7.46 10.70 -12.28
N TYR A 27 8.10 9.53 -12.26
CA TYR A 27 9.05 9.13 -13.31
C TYR A 27 8.37 8.70 -14.61
N SER A 28 7.19 8.11 -14.54
CA SER A 28 6.43 7.69 -15.73
C SER A 28 5.53 8.77 -16.31
N ASN A 29 5.33 9.88 -15.59
CA ASN A 29 4.29 10.87 -15.88
C ASN A 29 2.89 10.25 -16.09
N SER A 30 2.61 9.10 -15.47
CA SER A 30 1.32 8.42 -15.53
C SER A 30 0.81 8.09 -14.14
N THR A 31 -0.33 8.67 -13.82
CA THR A 31 -1.07 8.39 -12.59
C THR A 31 -1.52 6.93 -12.56
N GLU A 32 -1.96 6.40 -13.71
CA GLU A 32 -2.39 5.02 -13.90
C GLU A 32 -1.27 4.02 -13.61
N ALA A 33 -0.03 4.31 -14.05
CA ALA A 33 1.12 3.47 -13.75
C ALA A 33 1.43 3.42 -12.24
N GLY A 34 1.31 4.56 -11.55
CA GLY A 34 1.46 4.62 -10.09
C GLY A 34 0.39 3.82 -9.34
N PHE A 35 -0.87 3.92 -9.77
CA PHE A 35 -1.95 3.10 -9.21
C PHE A 35 -1.77 1.62 -9.53
N GLY A 36 -1.34 1.29 -10.75
CA GLY A 36 -1.07 -0.08 -11.18
C GLY A 36 0.00 -0.76 -10.33
N ILE A 37 1.11 -0.07 -10.04
CA ILE A 37 2.15 -0.64 -9.17
C ILE A 37 1.66 -0.80 -7.72
N ALA A 38 0.84 0.12 -7.22
CA ALA A 38 0.29 0.01 -5.88
C ALA A 38 -0.59 -1.25 -5.71
N ILE A 39 -1.48 -1.50 -6.69
CA ILE A 39 -2.33 -2.69 -6.73
C ILE A 39 -1.48 -3.95 -6.83
N LEU A 40 -0.48 -3.95 -7.71
CA LEU A 40 0.42 -5.09 -7.89
C LEU A 40 1.15 -5.44 -6.60
N LEU A 41 1.70 -4.44 -5.91
CA LEU A 41 2.39 -4.62 -4.63
C LEU A 41 1.44 -5.09 -3.51
N LEU A 42 0.20 -4.60 -3.45
CA LEU A 42 -0.81 -5.09 -2.50
C LEU A 42 -1.11 -6.58 -2.73
N ILE A 43 -1.31 -6.98 -3.99
CA ILE A 43 -1.53 -8.38 -4.34
C ILE A 43 -0.29 -9.23 -4.01
N SER A 44 0.91 -8.79 -4.37
CA SER A 44 2.17 -9.47 -4.03
C SER A 44 2.36 -9.63 -2.52
N SER A 45 1.97 -8.63 -1.72
CA SER A 45 2.09 -8.70 -0.26
C SER A 45 1.27 -9.86 0.33
N LYS A 46 0.08 -10.11 -0.21
CA LYS A 46 -0.75 -11.25 0.17
C LYS A 46 -0.02 -12.57 -0.10
N PHE A 47 0.50 -12.76 -1.31
CA PHE A 47 1.23 -13.97 -1.67
C PHE A 47 2.46 -14.18 -0.77
N LEU A 48 3.17 -13.10 -0.43
CA LEU A 48 4.33 -13.15 0.48
C LEU A 48 3.93 -13.52 1.91
N LEU A 49 2.84 -12.96 2.43
CA LEU A 49 2.27 -13.31 3.74
C LEU A 49 1.86 -14.78 3.79
N GLU A 50 1.13 -15.25 2.79
CA GLU A 50 0.69 -16.65 2.70
C GLU A 50 1.88 -17.61 2.63
N LYS A 51 2.91 -17.27 1.82
CA LYS A 51 4.14 -18.06 1.71
C LYS A 51 4.92 -18.10 3.03
N LYS A 52 5.02 -16.97 3.73
CA LYS A 52 5.79 -16.85 4.98
C LYS A 52 5.14 -17.59 6.14
N GLU A 53 3.81 -17.55 6.24
CA GLU A 53 3.09 -18.12 7.38
C GLU A 53 2.52 -19.53 7.09
N GLY A 54 2.62 -20.01 5.85
CA GLY A 54 2.13 -21.32 5.46
C GLY A 54 0.60 -21.46 5.56
N ARG A 55 -0.12 -20.33 5.59
CA ARG A 55 -1.58 -20.25 5.73
C ARG A 55 -2.16 -19.41 4.60
N ARG A 56 -3.31 -19.82 4.05
CA ARG A 56 -4.06 -19.01 3.09
C ARG A 56 -4.86 -17.95 3.82
N TYR A 57 -4.82 -16.73 3.30
CA TYR A 57 -5.54 -15.59 3.86
C TYR A 57 -6.67 -15.18 2.93
N THR A 58 -7.88 -14.99 3.47
CA THR A 58 -8.94 -14.36 2.68
C THR A 58 -8.76 -12.84 2.70
N TRP A 59 -9.24 -12.15 1.66
CA TRP A 59 -9.24 -10.69 1.63
C TRP A 59 -9.99 -10.09 2.82
N LYS A 60 -11.08 -10.75 3.26
CA LYS A 60 -11.85 -10.34 4.44
C LYS A 60 -11.00 -10.39 5.72
N ASP A 61 -10.14 -11.39 5.86
CA ASP A 61 -9.24 -11.51 7.02
C ASP A 61 -8.17 -10.43 7.02
N LEU A 62 -7.55 -10.18 5.86
CA LEU A 62 -6.54 -9.13 5.71
C LEU A 62 -7.11 -7.74 6.00
N MET A 63 -8.33 -7.47 5.54
CA MET A 63 -9.03 -6.21 5.84
C MET A 63 -9.24 -6.02 7.34
N ARG A 64 -9.56 -7.08 8.08
CA ARG A 64 -9.69 -7.05 9.55
C ARG A 64 -8.33 -6.91 10.26
N GLN A 65 -7.24 -7.31 9.63
CA GLN A 65 -5.90 -7.32 10.21
C GLN A 65 -5.08 -6.03 9.94
N GLY A 66 -5.61 -5.10 9.14
CA GLY A 66 -4.96 -3.80 8.91
C GLY A 66 -4.83 -3.39 7.45
N LEU A 67 -5.21 -4.23 6.48
CA LEU A 67 -5.12 -3.89 5.05
C LEU A 67 -5.95 -2.64 4.71
N PHE A 68 -7.09 -2.43 5.36
CA PHE A 68 -7.87 -1.20 5.18
C PHE A 68 -7.06 0.05 5.58
N ASN A 69 -6.34 -0.03 6.70
CA ASN A 69 -5.48 1.05 7.17
C ASN A 69 -4.31 1.31 6.22
N THR A 70 -3.73 0.23 5.65
CA THR A 70 -2.71 0.33 4.59
C THR A 70 -3.21 1.14 3.40
N ILE A 71 -4.42 0.84 2.91
CA ILE A 71 -5.00 1.51 1.73
C ILE A 71 -5.24 2.99 2.02
N LEU A 72 -5.77 3.32 3.21
CA LEU A 72 -5.96 4.70 3.63
C LEU A 72 -4.63 5.47 3.72
N LEU A 73 -3.63 4.90 4.41
CA LEU A 73 -2.31 5.53 4.55
C LEU A 73 -1.62 5.70 3.21
N TRP A 74 -1.69 4.69 2.34
CA TRP A 74 -1.19 4.76 0.97
C TRP A 74 -1.78 5.95 0.24
N PHE A 75 -3.11 6.07 0.23
CA PHE A 75 -3.80 7.15 -0.48
C PHE A 75 -3.43 8.53 0.08
N VAL A 76 -3.43 8.69 1.40
CA VAL A 76 -3.06 9.96 2.06
C VAL A 76 -1.63 10.38 1.72
N VAL A 77 -0.66 9.47 1.86
CA VAL A 77 0.76 9.76 1.56
C VAL A 77 0.93 10.10 0.08
N TRP A 78 0.31 9.31 -0.81
CA TRP A 78 0.38 9.57 -2.25
C TRP A 78 -0.20 10.95 -2.61
N THR A 79 -1.37 11.31 -2.05
CA THR A 79 -2.01 12.61 -2.31
C THR A 79 -1.18 13.78 -1.80
N ILE A 80 -0.58 13.68 -0.61
CA ILE A 80 0.31 14.72 -0.09
C ILE A 80 1.48 14.93 -1.05
N LEU A 81 2.16 13.85 -1.43
CA LEU A 81 3.31 13.94 -2.34
C LEU A 81 2.87 14.46 -3.73
N TYR A 82 1.73 14.02 -4.24
CA TYR A 82 1.19 14.50 -5.51
C TYR A 82 0.98 16.02 -5.51
N ASN A 83 0.39 16.57 -4.45
CA ASN A 83 0.20 18.01 -4.33
C ASN A 83 1.50 18.79 -4.11
N VAL A 84 2.48 18.21 -3.42
CA VAL A 84 3.77 18.88 -3.16
C VAL A 84 4.67 18.90 -4.41
N PHE A 85 4.67 17.82 -5.20
CA PHE A 85 5.67 17.64 -6.27
C PHE A 85 5.11 17.73 -7.69
N LEU A 86 3.82 17.49 -7.91
CA LEU A 86 3.23 17.40 -9.26
C LEU A 86 2.21 18.52 -9.54
N VAL A 87 1.42 18.90 -8.55
CA VAL A 87 0.54 20.08 -8.66
C VAL A 87 1.36 21.31 -8.29
N LYS A 88 1.83 22.07 -9.29
CA LYS A 88 2.36 23.40 -9.01
C LYS A 88 1.24 24.26 -8.41
N PRO A 89 1.51 25.11 -7.41
CA PRO A 89 0.58 26.18 -7.07
C PRO A 89 0.29 27.09 -8.28
#